data_AF-A0A7L7MDD4-F1
#
_entry.id   AF-A0A7L7MDD4-F1
#
_cell.length_a   1.000
_cell.length_b   1.000
_cell.length_c   1.000
_cell.angle_alpha   90.00
_cell.angle_beta   90.00
_cell.angle_gamma   90.00
#
_symmetry.space_group_name_H-M   'P 1'
#
loop_
_entity.id
_entity.type
_entity.pdbx_description
1 polymer ?
#
loop_
_entity_poly.entity_id
_entity_poly.type
_entity_poly.pdbx_seq_one_letter_code
_entity_poly.pdbx_strand_id
1 'polypeptide(L)' 'MEYVNCDAVREAGKAPLHRGDPGYTERLDRDGDGVACSD' A
#
# COMPACT_ATOMS: atom_id res chain seq x y z
N MET A 1 -4.98 6.99 -8.10
CA MET A 1 -5.88 5.88 -7.75
C MET A 1 -5.35 5.33 -6.44
N GLU A 2 -5.99 5.68 -5.32
CA GLU A 2 -5.57 5.20 -3.99
C GLU A 2 -6.33 3.93 -3.66
N TYR A 3 -5.65 2.98 -3.02
CA TYR A 3 -6.31 1.77 -2.53
C TYR A 3 -7.01 2.04 -1.21
N VAL A 4 -8.24 1.54 -1.06
CA VAL A 4 -9.06 1.75 0.15
C VAL A 4 -8.45 1.02 1.35
N ASN A 5 -7.85 -0.14 1.11
CA ASN A 5 -7.23 -1.01 2.12
C ASN A 5 -6.16 -1.91 1.48
N CYS A 6 -5.41 -2.62 2.32
CA CYS A 6 -4.41 -3.58 1.86
C CYS A 6 -4.98 -4.77 1.10
N ASP A 7 -6.24 -5.13 1.34
CA ASP A 7 -6.89 -6.21 0.56
C ASP A 7 -7.00 -5.84 -0.91
N ALA A 8 -7.44 -4.61 -1.22
CA ALA A 8 -7.50 -4.13 -2.61
C ALA A 8 -6.09 -4.07 -3.26
N VAL A 9 -5.05 -3.79 -2.49
CA VAL A 9 -3.65 -3.81 -2.96
C VAL A 9 -3.22 -5.25 -3.31
N ARG A 10 -3.53 -6.21 -2.43
CA ARG A 10 -3.22 -7.63 -2.62
C ARG A 10 -4.04 -8.24 -3.78
N GLU A 11 -5.32 -7.92 -3.89
CA GLU A 11 -6.17 -8.35 -5.02
C GLU A 11 -5.66 -7.80 -6.36
N ALA A 12 -5.13 -6.57 -6.37
CA ALA A 12 -4.48 -6.00 -7.55
C ALA A 12 -3.09 -6.61 -7.85
N GLY A 13 -2.56 -7.47 -6.97
CA GLY A 13 -1.21 -8.02 -7.09
C GLY A 13 -0.11 -6.96 -6.98
N LYS A 14 -0.39 -5.87 -6.26
CA LYS A 14 0.52 -4.72 -6.10
C LYS A 14 1.20 -4.66 -4.73
N ALA A 15 0.86 -5.58 -3.84
CA ALA A 15 1.48 -5.66 -2.51
C ALA A 15 2.85 -6.36 -2.58
N PRO A 16 3.86 -5.91 -1.83
CA PRO A 16 3.86 -4.68 -1.01
C PRO A 16 4.01 -3.40 -1.86
N LEU A 17 3.35 -2.32 -1.44
CA LEU A 17 3.45 -1.00 -2.07
C LEU A 17 4.59 -0.20 -1.44
N HIS A 18 5.46 0.38 -2.26
CA HIS A 18 6.55 1.22 -1.76
C HIS A 18 6.22 2.70 -1.93
N ARG A 19 6.85 3.54 -1.11
CA ARG A 19 6.73 5.00 -1.21
C ARG A 19 7.09 5.46 -2.63
N GLY A 20 6.11 6.01 -3.35
CA GLY A 20 6.24 6.43 -4.75
C GLY A 20 5.51 5.52 -5.75
N ASP A 21 5.06 4.33 -5.33
CA ASP A 21 4.20 3.49 -6.16
C ASP A 21 2.80 4.12 -6.33
N PRO A 22 2.20 3.96 -7.52
CA PRO A 22 0.82 4.40 -7.74
C PRO A 22 -0.14 3.62 -6.82
N GLY A 23 -0.75 4.35 -5.88
CA GLY A 23 -1.68 3.82 -4.90
C GLY A 23 -1.08 3.62 -3.50
N TYR A 24 0.23 3.86 -3.33
CA TYR A 24 0.81 4.03 -2.00
C TYR A 24 0.23 5.28 -1.34
N THR A 25 -0.12 5.15 -0.07
CA THR A 25 -0.57 6.26 0.76
C THR A 25 -0.14 6.02 2.20
N GLU A 26 0.18 7.09 2.92
CA GLU A 26 0.57 7.06 4.34
C GLU A 26 -0.52 6.47 5.23
N ARG A 27 -1.77 6.39 4.74
CA ARG A 27 -2.87 5.72 5.44
C ARG A 27 -2.75 4.19 5.39
N LEU A 28 -2.11 3.65 4.34
CA LEU A 28 -1.85 2.21 4.20
C LEU A 28 -0.55 1.81 4.89
N ASP A 29 0.41 2.72 4.98
CA ASP A 29 1.67 2.60 5.70
C ASP A 29 1.51 3.09 7.15
N ARG A 30 0.92 2.24 8.01
CA ARG A 30 0.55 2.62 9.39
C ARG A 30 1.75 2.85 10.31
N ASP A 31 2.88 2.23 10.03
CA ASP A 31 4.14 2.34 10.75
C ASP A 31 5.06 3.42 10.16
N GLY A 32 4.82 3.82 8.91
CA GLY A 32 5.50 4.95 8.26
C GLY A 32 6.89 4.59 7.74
N ASP A 33 7.18 3.30 7.55
CA ASP A 33 8.50 2.82 7.14
C ASP A 33 8.75 3.00 5.63
N GLY A 34 7.72 3.34 4.87
CA GLY A 34 7.75 3.47 3.41
C GLY A 34 7.27 2.25 2.65
N VAL A 35 6.75 1.22 3.33
CA VAL A 35 6.24 -0.03 2.78
C VAL A 35 4.81 -0.28 3.29
N ALA A 36 3.83 0.02 2.44
CA ALA A 36 2.45 -0.28 2.74
C ALA A 36 2.11 -1.75 2.41
N CYS A 37 1.30 -2.37 3.28
CA CYS A 37 0.71 -3.70 3.04
C CYS A 37 1.76 -4.82 2.85
N SER A 38 2.76 -4.83 3.72
CA SER A 38 3.87 -5.79 3.80
C SER A 38 3.52 -7.13 4.44
N ASP A 39 2.48 -7.21 5.28
CA ASP A 39 1.93 -8.43 5.90
C ASP A 39 0.72 -9.02 5.16
#